data_AF-A0A7D8BF72-F1
#
_entry.id   AF-A0A7D8BF72-F1
#
_cell.length_a   1.000
_cell.length_b   1.000
_cell.length_c   1.000
_cell.angle_alpha   90.00
_cell.angle_beta   90.00
_cell.angle_gamma   90.00
#
_symmetry.space_group_name_H-M   'P 1'
#
loop_
_entity.id
_entity.type
_entity.pdbx_description
1 polymer ?
#
loop_
_entity_poly.entity_id
_entity_poly.type
_entity_poly.pdbx_seq_one_letter_code
_entity_poly.pdbx_strand_id
1 'polypeptide(L)'
;MSTPRIPASLQSPDSPSGEARPVLRAKTIATRVTREELAEVETAAEVAGKTLAEWLRELALKAARERPADPTELVLAEVSALRYMLLNLFHATAQANAEGKHLLPDSVVKIRDQANARKLADARKLLEEFLSQDGPGGGER
;
A
#
# COMPACT_ATOMS: atom_id res chain seq x y z
N MET A 1 -11.13 -57.03 -6.94
CA MET A 1 -12.38 -56.58 -6.30
C MET A 1 -12.21 -56.65 -4.78
N SER A 2 -11.81 -55.55 -4.14
CA SER A 2 -12.06 -55.29 -2.71
C SER A 2 -11.50 -53.92 -2.33
N THR A 3 -12.40 -52.97 -2.13
CA THR A 3 -12.18 -51.69 -1.45
C THR A 3 -12.47 -51.85 0.04
N PRO A 4 -11.74 -51.15 0.92
CA PRO A 4 -12.27 -50.82 2.25
C PRO A 4 -12.52 -49.31 2.37
N ARG A 5 -13.81 -48.98 2.23
CA ARG A 5 -14.66 -48.08 3.05
C ARG A 5 -13.93 -47.09 3.98
N ILE A 6 -13.89 -45.82 3.58
CA ILE A 6 -13.59 -44.65 4.42
C ILE A 6 -14.74 -44.48 5.44
N PRO A 7 -14.49 -44.36 6.77
CA PRO A 7 -15.54 -43.96 7.71
C PRO A 7 -15.75 -42.44 7.69
N ALA A 8 -17.00 -42.07 7.94
CA ALA A 8 -17.58 -40.76 7.79
C ALA A 8 -16.93 -39.67 8.65
N SER A 9 -16.79 -38.49 8.02
CA SER A 9 -16.74 -37.15 8.59
C SER A 9 -17.21 -37.02 10.04
N LEU A 10 -16.29 -36.69 10.95
CA LEU A 10 -16.61 -36.11 12.26
C LEU A 10 -17.04 -34.64 12.07
N GLN A 11 -18.31 -34.42 11.75
CA GLN A 11 -18.94 -33.12 11.94
C GLN A 11 -19.11 -32.91 13.45
N SER A 12 -18.41 -31.92 13.99
CA SER A 12 -18.63 -31.44 15.36
C SER A 12 -19.85 -30.49 15.38
N PRO A 13 -20.67 -30.51 16.44
CA PRO A 13 -21.91 -29.74 16.50
C PRO A 13 -21.67 -28.27 16.87
N ASP A 14 -22.68 -27.46 16.52
CA ASP A 14 -22.84 -26.02 16.73
C ASP A 14 -21.94 -25.33 17.76
N SER A 15 -21.25 -24.28 17.31
CA SER A 15 -20.64 -23.27 18.18
C SER A 15 -21.31 -21.91 17.94
N PRO A 16 -21.52 -21.12 19.01
CA PRO A 16 -22.46 -20.01 19.04
C PRO A 16 -22.04 -18.84 18.16
N SER A 17 -23.06 -18.20 17.58
CA SER A 17 -22.99 -16.97 16.82
C SER A 17 -22.37 -15.83 17.63
N GLY A 18 -21.37 -15.15 17.09
CA GLY A 18 -21.08 -13.77 17.46
C GLY A 18 -19.64 -13.38 17.81
N GLU A 19 -18.68 -14.29 17.85
CA GLU A 19 -17.25 -13.90 17.94
C GLU A 19 -16.63 -13.91 16.54
N ALA A 20 -15.93 -12.83 16.20
CA ALA A 20 -15.15 -12.74 14.98
C ALA A 20 -14.15 -13.91 14.97
N ARG A 21 -14.47 -14.96 14.18
CA ARG A 21 -13.62 -16.14 14.06
C ARG A 21 -12.20 -15.65 13.77
N PRO A 22 -11.19 -16.05 14.56
CA PRO A 22 -9.82 -15.64 14.29
C PRO A 22 -9.51 -16.02 12.85
N VAL A 23 -9.05 -15.05 12.06
CA VAL A 23 -8.75 -15.26 10.63
C VAL A 23 -7.72 -16.38 10.54
N LEU A 24 -8.19 -17.57 10.16
CA LEU A 24 -7.36 -18.75 10.08
C LEU A 24 -6.36 -18.57 8.94
N ARG A 25 -5.07 -18.66 9.25
CA ARG A 25 -4.00 -18.66 8.25
C ARG A 25 -3.90 -20.05 7.62
N ALA A 26 -4.87 -20.37 6.76
CA ALA A 26 -5.09 -21.72 6.24
C ALA A 26 -4.29 -22.07 4.97
N LYS A 27 -3.50 -21.14 4.42
CA LYS A 27 -2.72 -21.34 3.19
C LYS A 27 -1.23 -21.27 3.48
N THR A 28 -0.48 -22.15 2.82
CA THR A 28 0.99 -22.22 2.91
C THR A 28 1.62 -21.65 1.64
N ILE A 29 2.63 -20.81 1.80
CA ILE A 29 3.54 -20.37 0.74
C ILE A 29 4.89 -21.00 1.05
N ALA A 30 5.49 -21.71 0.09
CA ALA A 30 6.76 -22.40 0.29
C ALA A 30 7.65 -22.32 -0.94
N THR A 31 8.96 -22.26 -0.72
CA THR A 31 10.01 -22.35 -1.74
C THR A 31 11.14 -23.23 -1.23
N ARG A 32 11.90 -23.85 -2.13
CA ARG A 32 13.11 -24.60 -1.77
C ARG A 32 14.28 -23.63 -1.66
N VAL A 33 15.15 -23.87 -0.69
CA VAL A 33 16.37 -23.09 -0.43
C VAL A 33 17.54 -24.04 -0.16
N THR A 34 18.76 -23.57 -0.36
CA THR A 34 19.98 -24.29 0.05
C THR A 34 20.13 -24.25 1.58
N ARG A 35 21.12 -24.98 2.10
CA ARG A 35 21.40 -24.97 3.55
C ARG A 35 21.97 -23.62 3.99
N GLU A 36 22.78 -23.03 3.13
CA GLU A 36 23.40 -21.73 3.31
C GLU A 36 22.33 -20.63 3.35
N GLU A 37 21.41 -20.63 2.38
CA GLU A 37 20.26 -19.72 2.35
C GLU A 37 19.37 -19.87 3.59
N LEU A 38 19.13 -21.10 4.06
CA LEU A 38 18.36 -21.33 5.29
C LEU A 38 19.04 -20.71 6.52
N ALA A 39 20.35 -20.91 6.67
CA ALA A 39 21.11 -20.38 7.80
C ALA A 39 21.13 -18.84 7.83
N GLU A 40 21.21 -18.19 6.65
CA GLU A 40 21.12 -16.74 6.52
C GLU A 40 19.76 -16.21 7.00
N VAL A 41 18.67 -16.88 6.59
CA VAL A 41 17.30 -16.49 6.97
C VAL A 41 17.05 -16.72 8.46
N GLU A 42 17.53 -17.82 9.02
CA GLU A 42 17.43 -18.11 10.46
C GLU A 42 18.17 -17.06 11.30
N THR A 43 19.39 -16.71 10.90
CA THR A 43 20.19 -15.66 11.55
C THR A 43 19.45 -14.32 11.50
N ALA A 44 18.87 -13.96 10.35
CA ALA A 44 18.12 -12.71 10.21
C ALA A 44 16.85 -12.66 11.07
N ALA A 45 16.17 -13.80 11.23
CA ALA A 45 15.02 -13.91 12.12
C ALA A 45 15.43 -13.79 13.60
N GLU A 46 16.54 -14.42 13.99
CA GLU A 46 17.10 -14.33 15.34
C GLU A 46 17.53 -12.91 15.70
N VAL A 47 18.27 -12.22 14.82
CA VAL A 47 18.65 -10.82 14.99
C VAL A 47 17.42 -9.92 15.15
N ALA A 48 16.31 -10.25 14.48
CA ALA A 48 15.05 -9.53 14.60
C ALA A 48 14.21 -9.92 15.83
N GLY A 49 14.65 -10.89 16.63
CA GLY A 49 13.93 -11.39 17.80
C GLY A 49 12.60 -12.08 17.47
N LYS A 50 12.50 -12.70 16.27
CA LYS A 50 11.25 -13.28 15.74
C LYS A 50 11.43 -14.76 15.44
N THR A 51 10.33 -15.51 15.48
CA THR A 51 10.35 -16.85 14.87
C THR A 51 10.53 -16.75 13.37
N LEU A 52 11.12 -17.79 12.75
CA LEU A 52 11.30 -17.87 11.30
C LEU A 52 9.99 -17.62 10.52
N ALA A 53 8.88 -18.18 11.01
CA ALA A 53 7.56 -18.05 10.38
C ALA A 53 6.96 -16.64 10.51
N GLU A 54 7.21 -15.93 11.62
CA GLU A 54 6.78 -14.54 11.78
C GLU A 54 7.60 -13.62 10.90
N TRP A 55 8.93 -13.80 10.92
CA TRP A 55 9.85 -13.01 10.12
C TRP A 55 9.57 -13.14 8.62
N LEU A 56 9.44 -14.36 8.10
CA LEU A 56 9.14 -14.59 6.68
C LEU A 56 7.78 -14.02 6.27
N ARG A 57 6.76 -14.15 7.13
CA ARG A 57 5.44 -13.60 6.86
C ARG A 57 5.48 -12.08 6.76
N GLU A 58 6.13 -11.43 7.71
CA GLU A 58 6.28 -9.98 7.69
C GLU A 58 7.08 -9.51 6.49
N LEU A 59 8.19 -10.19 6.18
CA LEU A 59 9.01 -9.90 5.00
C LEU A 59 8.18 -10.00 3.71
N ALA A 60 7.48 -11.12 3.51
CA ALA A 60 6.69 -11.34 2.31
C ALA A 60 5.52 -10.35 2.19
N LEU A 61 4.82 -10.07 3.30
CA LEU A 61 3.74 -9.07 3.29
C LEU A 61 4.27 -7.65 3.12
N LYS A 62 5.43 -7.33 3.70
CA LYS A 62 6.09 -6.05 3.49
C LYS A 62 6.45 -5.90 2.03
N ALA A 63 7.15 -6.85 1.43
CA ALA A 63 7.50 -6.83 0.00
C ALA A 63 6.27 -6.79 -0.92
N ALA A 64 5.18 -7.50 -0.57
CA ALA A 64 3.94 -7.47 -1.35
C ALA A 64 3.17 -6.13 -1.23
N ARG A 65 3.36 -5.39 -0.13
CA ARG A 65 2.71 -4.10 0.13
C ARG A 65 3.57 -2.90 -0.27
N GLU A 66 4.88 -3.05 -0.17
CA GLU A 66 5.86 -2.11 -0.70
C GLU A 66 5.74 -2.16 -2.22
N ARG A 67 4.98 -1.22 -2.79
CA ARG A 67 5.22 -0.87 -4.19
C ARG A 67 6.68 -0.44 -4.28
N PRO A 68 7.46 -0.96 -5.25
CA PRO A 68 8.77 -0.39 -5.56
C PRO A 68 8.61 1.13 -5.62
N ALA A 69 9.54 1.86 -5.02
CA ALA A 69 9.52 3.32 -5.12
C ALA A 69 9.60 3.66 -6.61
N ASP A 70 8.46 3.97 -7.22
CA ASP A 70 8.38 4.27 -8.64
C ASP A 70 8.89 5.69 -8.82
N PRO A 71 10.03 5.89 -9.50
CA PRO A 71 10.54 7.23 -9.77
C PRO A 71 9.50 8.10 -10.48
N THR A 72 8.61 7.49 -11.27
CA THR A 72 7.51 8.16 -11.97
C THR A 72 6.45 8.65 -10.99
N GLU A 73 6.06 7.83 -10.00
CA GLU A 73 5.14 8.24 -8.92
C GLU A 73 5.72 9.42 -8.13
N LEU A 74 7.02 9.39 -7.82
CA LEU A 74 7.69 10.50 -7.13
C LEU A 74 7.65 11.79 -7.96
N VAL A 75 8.03 11.72 -9.24
CA VAL A 75 7.99 12.89 -10.13
C VAL A 75 6.57 13.42 -10.27
N LEU A 76 5.58 12.55 -10.46
CA LEU A 76 4.18 12.95 -10.55
C LEU A 76 3.68 13.60 -9.25
N ALA A 77 4.12 13.11 -8.09
CA ALA A 77 3.81 13.71 -6.80
C ALA A 77 4.39 15.12 -6.70
N GLU A 78 5.67 15.32 -7.03
CA GLU A 78 6.29 16.66 -7.02
C GLU A 78 5.61 17.62 -8.01
N VAL A 79 5.28 17.16 -9.21
CA VAL A 79 4.55 17.97 -10.22
C VAL A 79 3.16 18.33 -9.73
N SER A 80 2.45 17.40 -9.09
CA SER A 80 1.12 17.63 -8.52
C SER A 80 1.15 18.61 -7.35
N ALA A 81 2.17 18.49 -6.48
CA ALA A 81 2.40 19.42 -5.39
C ALA A 81 2.71 20.83 -5.91
N LEU A 82 3.57 20.94 -6.94
CA LEU A 82 3.90 22.21 -7.58
C LEU A 82 2.66 22.86 -8.20
N ARG A 83 1.84 22.09 -8.94
CA ARG A 83 0.57 22.57 -9.50
C ARG A 83 -0.35 23.11 -8.41
N TYR A 84 -0.50 22.39 -7.31
CA TYR A 84 -1.31 22.84 -6.17
C TYR A 84 -0.76 24.12 -5.55
N MET A 85 0.55 24.18 -5.27
CA MET A 85 1.18 25.37 -4.69
C MET A 85 0.99 26.59 -5.58
N LEU A 86 1.25 26.49 -6.88
CA LEU A 86 1.10 27.60 -7.82
C LEU A 86 -0.34 28.12 -7.84
N LEU A 87 -1.34 27.24 -7.99
CA LEU A 87 -2.74 27.64 -8.04
C LEU A 87 -3.19 28.32 -6.74
N ASN A 88 -2.80 27.78 -5.58
CA ASN A 88 -3.19 28.34 -4.29
C ASN A 88 -2.43 29.62 -3.94
N LEU A 89 -1.16 29.73 -4.33
CA LEU A 89 -0.39 30.97 -4.14
C LEU A 89 -0.95 32.10 -5.00
N PHE A 90 -1.25 31.85 -6.28
CA PHE A 90 -1.89 32.85 -7.14
C PHE A 90 -3.26 33.26 -6.61
N HIS A 91 -4.08 32.28 -6.19
CA HIS A 91 -5.38 32.56 -5.62
C HIS A 91 -5.29 33.40 -4.33
N ALA A 92 -4.46 32.98 -3.37
CA ALA A 92 -4.28 33.69 -2.11
C ALA A 92 -3.69 35.10 -2.31
N THR A 93 -2.77 35.27 -3.27
CA THR A 93 -2.22 36.58 -3.63
C THR A 93 -3.30 37.49 -4.22
N ALA A 94 -4.09 36.98 -5.18
CA ALA A 94 -5.17 37.75 -5.79
C ALA A 94 -6.21 38.19 -4.74
N GLN A 95 -6.57 37.28 -3.81
CA GLN A 95 -7.48 37.58 -2.72
C GLN A 95 -6.92 38.65 -1.76
N ALA A 96 -5.67 38.50 -1.32
CA ALA A 96 -5.03 39.48 -0.45
C ALA A 96 -5.01 40.87 -1.11
N ASN A 97 -4.63 40.95 -2.39
CA ASN A 97 -4.58 42.19 -3.14
C ASN A 97 -5.97 42.84 -3.28
N ALA A 98 -7.02 42.05 -3.50
CA ALA A 98 -8.40 42.56 -3.56
C ALA A 98 -8.87 43.17 -2.23
N GLU A 99 -8.32 42.69 -1.11
CA GLU A 99 -8.54 43.23 0.23
C GLU A 99 -7.58 44.38 0.59
N GLY A 100 -6.72 44.82 -0.33
CA GLY A 100 -5.68 45.82 -0.07
C GLY A 100 -4.58 45.33 0.88
N LYS A 101 -4.42 44.02 1.02
CA LYS A 101 -3.43 43.36 1.87
C LYS A 101 -2.35 42.69 1.03
N HIS A 102 -1.31 42.20 1.70
CA HIS A 102 -0.28 41.37 1.09
C HIS A 102 -0.43 39.92 1.54
N LEU A 103 0.07 39.00 0.71
CA LEU A 103 0.16 37.60 1.10
C LEU A 103 1.11 37.47 2.30
N LEU A 104 0.63 36.85 3.37
CA LEU A 104 1.42 36.66 4.59
C LEU A 104 2.42 35.51 4.40
N PRO A 105 3.64 35.61 4.96
CA PRO A 105 4.63 34.51 4.93
C PRO A 105 4.08 33.19 5.48
N ASP A 106 3.31 33.25 6.56
CA ASP A 106 2.70 32.06 7.18
C ASP A 106 1.71 31.36 6.25
N SER A 107 1.01 32.12 5.39
CA SER A 107 0.12 31.55 4.37
C SER A 107 0.90 30.76 3.32
N VAL A 108 2.09 31.24 2.92
CA VAL A 108 2.97 30.53 1.97
C VAL A 108 3.43 29.20 2.56
N VAL A 109 3.90 29.22 3.82
CA VAL A 109 4.34 28.00 4.52
C VAL A 109 3.19 27.01 4.66
N LYS A 110 2.00 27.47 5.03
CA LYS A 110 0.81 26.63 5.14
C LYS A 110 0.43 25.98 3.81
N ILE A 111 0.45 26.71 2.70
CA ILE A 111 0.16 26.17 1.36
C ILE A 111 1.19 25.11 0.97
N ARG A 112 2.48 25.35 1.23
CA ARG A 112 3.55 24.37 1.00
C ARG A 112 3.33 23.09 1.80
N ASP A 113 3.03 23.21 3.08
CA ASP A 113 2.86 22.05 3.96
C ASP A 113 1.63 21.23 3.57
N GLN A 114 0.54 21.89 3.16
CA GLN A 114 -0.64 21.24 2.59
C GLN A 114 -0.31 20.50 1.29
N ALA A 115 0.48 21.10 0.38
CA ALA A 115 0.90 20.47 -0.86
C ALA A 115 1.76 19.21 -0.58
N ASN A 116 2.71 19.32 0.34
CA ASN A 116 3.59 18.22 0.72
C ASN A 116 2.83 17.06 1.37
N ALA A 117 1.85 17.36 2.23
CA ALA A 117 1.06 16.33 2.91
C ALA A 117 0.21 15.48 1.94
N ARG A 118 -0.23 16.06 0.81
CA ARG A 118 -1.15 15.40 -0.13
C ARG A 118 -0.49 14.79 -1.37
N LYS A 119 0.75 15.19 -1.69
CA LYS A 119 1.37 14.90 -3.01
C LYS A 119 1.40 13.43 -3.42
N LEU A 120 1.70 12.52 -2.49
CA LEU A 120 1.73 11.08 -2.79
C LEU A 120 0.32 10.51 -3.00
N ALA A 121 -0.65 10.95 -2.20
CA ALA A 121 -2.03 10.50 -2.35
C ALA A 121 -2.63 10.96 -3.68
N ASP A 122 -2.36 12.20 -4.08
CA ASP A 122 -2.81 12.74 -5.37
C ASP A 122 -2.18 12.00 -6.56
N ALA A 123 -0.86 11.77 -6.52
CA ALA A 123 -0.16 11.06 -7.59
C ALA A 123 -0.70 9.64 -7.77
N ARG A 124 -0.94 8.92 -6.67
CA ARG A 124 -1.53 7.58 -6.69
C ARG A 124 -2.93 7.58 -7.29
N LYS A 125 -3.75 8.55 -6.87
CA LYS A 125 -5.11 8.70 -7.41
C LYS A 125 -5.08 8.95 -8.92
N LEU A 126 -4.20 9.84 -9.39
CA LEU A 126 -4.05 10.11 -10.83
C LEU A 126 -3.58 8.88 -11.61
N LEU A 127 -2.63 8.11 -11.07
CA LEU A 127 -2.16 6.87 -11.70
C LEU A 127 -3.26 5.81 -11.74
N GLU A 128 -4.04 5.66 -10.66
CA GLU A 128 -5.17 4.74 -10.60
C GLU A 128 -6.26 5.11 -11.62
N GLU A 129 -6.60 6.40 -11.71
CA GLU A 129 -7.55 6.91 -12.70
C GLU A 129 -7.07 6.68 -14.14
N PHE A 130 -5.79 6.94 -14.42
CA PHE A 130 -5.19 6.71 -15.74
C PHE A 130 -5.21 5.22 -16.13
N LEU A 131 -4.74 4.35 -15.25
CA LEU A 131 -4.71 2.90 -15.49
C LEU A 131 -6.12 2.30 -15.63
N SER A 132 -7.11 2.88 -14.97
CA SER A 132 -8.52 2.46 -15.09
C SER A 132 -9.14 2.88 -16.43
N GLN A 133 -8.61 3.92 -17.08
CA GLN A 133 -9.06 4.37 -18.41
C GLN A 133 -8.46 3.53 -19.55
N ASP A 134 -7.32 2.86 -19.32
CA ASP A 134 -6.65 1.98 -20.30
C ASP A 134 -7.17 0.51 -20.32
N GLY A 135 -8.31 0.22 -19.68
CA GLY A 135 -9.02 -1.07 -19.79
C GLY A 135 -9.59 -1.33 -21.20
N PRO A 136 -9.91 -2.60 -21.58
CA PRO A 136 -9.94 -3.07 -22.97
C PRO A 136 -11.09 -2.47 -23.79
N GLY A 137 -10.87 -1.30 -24.38
CA GLY A 137 -11.82 -0.64 -25.28
C GLY A 137 -11.18 0.14 -26.43
N GLY A 138 -9.85 0.22 -26.50
CA GLY A 138 -9.12 0.99 -27.51
C GLY A 138 -8.76 0.22 -28.78
N GLY A 139 -9.44 -0.87 -29.08
CA GLY A 139 -9.09 -1.83 -30.12
C GLY A 139 -10.05 -1.92 -31.30
N GLU A 140 -10.84 -0.88 -31.61
CA GLU A 140 -11.52 -0.76 -32.90
C GLU A 140 -11.62 0.71 -33.31
N ARG A 141 -10.78 1.11 -34.26
CA ARG A 141 -11.06 2.09 -35.33
C ARG A 141 -9.91 2.16 -36.33
#